data_AF-A0A2V2U917-F1
#
_entry.id   AF-A0A2V2U917-F1
#
_cell.length_a   1.000
_cell.length_b   1.000
_cell.length_c   1.000
_cell.angle_alpha   90.00
_cell.angle_beta   90.00
_cell.angle_gamma   90.00
#
_symmetry.space_group_name_H-M   'P 1'
#
loop_
_entity.id
_entity.type
_entity.pdbx_description
1 polymer ?
#
loop_
_entity_poly.entity_id
_entity_poly.type
_entity_poly.pdbx_seq_one_letter_code
_entity_poly.pdbx_strand_id
1 'polypeptide(L)'
;MVVVGIAEYFSMAEALGIIATLFVILYFSRKQMQSLSVDIETKVLSDLDEKMHGLTQMAFEKPQLIRIVSNVESDLTEEVEFTYHLLHTFAHAYHMRQRKVVSDNERTGWLRMLRSCFEQGKLREYWESDLELEKWFDPAFQEFINNEIVSVVTKK
;
A
#
# COMPACT_ATOMS: atom_id res chain seq x y z
N MET A 1 -66.37 8.93 -18.53
CA MET A 1 -65.42 9.74 -17.74
C MET A 1 -64.30 8.83 -17.21
N VAL A 2 -63.42 8.28 -18.07
CA VAL A 2 -62.28 7.40 -17.68
C VAL A 2 -61.16 7.47 -18.76
N VAL A 3 -60.89 8.64 -19.35
CA VAL A 3 -59.85 8.75 -20.43
C VAL A 3 -58.69 9.66 -20.02
N VAL A 4 -58.86 10.46 -18.97
CA VAL A 4 -57.84 11.43 -18.52
C VAL A 4 -56.76 10.80 -17.61
N GLY A 5 -57.05 9.69 -16.92
CA GLY A 5 -56.11 9.10 -15.95
C GLY A 5 -54.92 8.34 -16.58
N ILE A 6 -55.09 7.64 -17.70
CA ILE A 6 -54.03 6.77 -18.24
C ILE A 6 -52.84 7.59 -18.76
N ALA A 7 -53.10 8.70 -19.44
CA ALA A 7 -52.04 9.58 -19.97
C ALA A 7 -51.22 10.24 -18.86
N GLU A 8 -51.86 10.66 -17.77
CA GLU A 8 -51.19 11.25 -16.60
C GLU A 8 -50.35 10.21 -15.83
N TYR A 9 -50.84 8.98 -15.71
CA TYR A 9 -50.06 7.85 -15.15
C TYR A 9 -48.83 7.51 -16.00
N PHE A 10 -48.96 7.51 -17.34
CA PHE A 10 -47.83 7.28 -18.24
C PHE A 10 -46.78 8.39 -18.15
N SER A 11 -47.19 9.66 -18.07
CA SER A 11 -46.28 10.80 -17.89
C SER A 11 -45.55 10.76 -16.55
N MET A 12 -46.24 10.40 -15.46
CA MET A 12 -45.60 10.20 -14.15
C MET A 12 -44.64 9.00 -14.14
N ALA A 13 -45.01 7.89 -14.79
CA ALA A 13 -44.15 6.72 -14.91
C ALA A 13 -42.87 7.02 -15.73
N GLU A 14 -43.00 7.81 -16.79
CA GLU A 14 -41.87 8.26 -17.60
C GLU A 14 -40.93 9.16 -16.79
N ALA A 15 -41.46 10.13 -16.05
CA ALA A 15 -40.67 10.98 -15.17
C ALA A 15 -39.92 10.17 -14.09
N LEU A 16 -40.59 9.19 -13.47
CA LEU A 16 -39.96 8.27 -12.51
C LEU A 16 -38.87 7.41 -13.16
N GLY A 17 -39.09 6.94 -14.39
CA GLY A 17 -38.09 6.20 -15.17
C GLY A 17 -36.83 7.03 -15.42
N ILE A 18 -36.99 8.28 -15.85
CA ILE A 18 -35.88 9.21 -16.08
C ILE A 18 -35.11 9.47 -14.78
N ILE A 19 -35.81 9.73 -13.67
CA ILE A 19 -35.17 9.97 -12.36
C ILE A 19 -34.37 8.74 -11.92
N ALA A 20 -34.92 7.53 -12.06
CA ALA A 20 -34.24 6.30 -11.71
C ALA A 20 -32.98 6.09 -12.56
N THR A 21 -33.06 6.30 -13.88
CA THR A 21 -31.90 6.20 -14.77
C THR A 21 -30.82 7.23 -14.42
N LEU A 22 -31.19 8.49 -14.14
CA LEU A 22 -30.26 9.52 -13.70
C LEU A 22 -29.57 9.14 -12.40
N PHE A 23 -30.30 8.57 -11.44
CA PHE A 23 -29.72 8.12 -10.17
C PHE A 23 -28.70 7.00 -10.37
N VAL A 24 -29.00 6.03 -11.23
CA VAL A 24 -28.08 4.94 -11.60
C VAL A 24 -26.83 5.50 -12.27
N ILE A 25 -26.97 6.40 -13.26
CA ILE A 25 -25.85 7.02 -13.96
C ILE A 25 -24.96 7.81 -12.99
N LEU A 26 -25.55 8.64 -12.12
CA LEU A 26 -24.79 9.42 -11.13
C LEU A 26 -24.06 8.53 -10.13
N TYR A 27 -24.70 7.45 -9.68
CA TYR A 27 -24.09 6.47 -8.78
C TYR A 27 -22.87 5.80 -9.43
N PHE A 28 -23.02 5.29 -10.65
CA PHE A 28 -21.90 4.65 -11.37
C PHE A 28 -20.82 5.65 -11.75
N SER A 29 -21.17 6.87 -12.16
CA SER A 29 -20.22 7.95 -12.45
C SER A 29 -19.40 8.30 -11.21
N ARG A 30 -20.04 8.47 -10.05
CA ARG A 30 -19.34 8.73 -8.78
C ARG A 30 -18.42 7.56 -8.40
N LYS A 31 -18.89 6.32 -8.55
CA LYS A 31 -18.10 5.12 -8.28
C LYS A 31 -16.88 5.02 -9.20
N GLN A 32 -17.04 5.33 -10.49
CA GLN A 32 -15.95 5.34 -11.47
C GLN A 32 -14.92 6.44 -11.16
N MET A 33 -15.36 7.66 -10.83
CA MET A 33 -14.45 8.75 -10.45
C MET A 33 -13.67 8.42 -9.17
N GLN A 34 -14.32 7.79 -8.19
CA GLN A 34 -13.64 7.32 -6.98
C GLN A 34 -12.60 6.24 -7.29
N SER A 35 -12.94 5.26 -8.12
CA SER A 35 -12.00 4.22 -8.56
C SER A 35 -10.80 4.84 -9.29
N LEU A 36 -11.05 5.71 -10.27
CA LEU A 36 -10.00 6.37 -11.04
C LEU A 36 -9.09 7.24 -10.15
N SER A 37 -9.67 7.92 -9.15
CA SER A 37 -8.89 8.70 -8.18
C SER A 37 -7.95 7.81 -7.37
N VAL A 38 -8.42 6.64 -6.91
CA VAL A 38 -7.60 5.67 -6.19
C VAL A 38 -6.52 5.09 -7.10
N ASP A 39 -6.84 4.79 -8.35
CA ASP A 39 -5.88 4.26 -9.33
C ASP A 39 -4.77 5.27 -9.63
N ILE A 40 -5.11 6.55 -9.82
CA ILE A 40 -4.14 7.62 -10.04
C ILE A 40 -3.26 7.83 -8.80
N GLU A 41 -3.86 7.92 -7.62
CA GLU A 41 -3.12 8.08 -6.37
C GLU A 41 -2.16 6.91 -6.14
N THR A 42 -2.64 5.68 -6.35
CA THR A 42 -1.84 4.46 -6.24
C THR A 42 -0.67 4.48 -7.23
N LYS A 43 -0.90 4.91 -8.47
CA LYS A 43 0.15 5.03 -9.47
C LYS A 43 1.20 6.07 -9.08
N VAL A 44 0.78 7.27 -8.68
CA VAL A 44 1.72 8.34 -8.27
C VAL A 44 2.60 7.89 -7.11
N LEU A 45 2.02 7.16 -6.16
CA LEU A 45 2.76 6.64 -5.02
C LEU A 45 3.67 5.48 -5.40
N SER A 46 3.22 4.58 -6.28
CA SER A 46 4.08 3.52 -6.82
C SER A 46 5.27 4.11 -7.59
N ASP A 47 5.05 5.13 -8.41
CA ASP A 47 6.11 5.82 -9.17
C ASP A 47 7.09 6.53 -8.22
N LEU A 48 6.60 7.08 -7.10
CA LEU A 48 7.46 7.70 -6.08
C LEU A 48 8.27 6.64 -5.33
N ASP A 49 7.64 5.53 -4.96
CA ASP A 49 8.28 4.39 -4.29
C ASP A 49 9.39 3.78 -5.16
N GLU A 50 9.15 3.63 -6.47
CA GLU A 50 10.16 3.18 -7.44
C GLU A 50 11.36 4.14 -7.53
N LYS A 51 11.10 5.45 -7.49
CA LYS A 51 12.19 6.45 -7.46
C LYS A 51 13.00 6.38 -6.17
N MET A 52 12.34 6.22 -5.02
CA MET A 52 13.00 6.08 -3.73
C MET A 52 13.83 4.80 -3.67
N HIS A 53 13.29 3.70 -4.19
CA HIS A 53 14.01 2.44 -4.37
C HIS A 53 15.25 2.62 -5.23
N GLY A 54 15.14 3.28 -6.39
CA GLY A 54 16.28 3.55 -7.28
C GLY A 54 17.35 4.45 -6.66
N LEU A 55 16.97 5.47 -5.89
CA LEU A 55 17.91 6.29 -5.12
C LEU A 55 18.69 5.45 -4.11
N THR A 56 18.00 4.52 -3.44
CA THR A 56 18.62 3.68 -2.42
C THR A 56 19.53 2.63 -3.05
N GLN A 57 19.12 2.00 -4.15
CA GLN A 57 19.98 1.09 -4.92
C GLN A 57 21.25 1.79 -5.40
N MET A 58 21.14 3.02 -5.92
CA MET A 58 22.33 3.80 -6.30
C MET A 58 23.27 4.09 -5.13
N ALA A 59 22.73 4.25 -3.91
CA ALA A 59 23.54 4.43 -2.72
C ALA A 59 24.28 3.15 -2.31
N PHE A 60 23.67 1.98 -2.49
CA PHE A 60 24.31 0.68 -2.27
C PHE A 60 25.37 0.35 -3.33
N GLU A 61 25.09 0.56 -4.62
CA GLU A 61 26.05 0.33 -5.72
C GLU A 61 27.26 1.26 -5.65
N LYS A 62 27.07 2.47 -5.10
CA LYS A 62 28.12 3.48 -4.94
C LYS A 62 28.13 3.99 -3.51
N PRO A 63 28.74 3.25 -2.56
CA PRO A 63 28.73 3.61 -1.14
C PRO A 63 29.23 5.03 -0.85
N GLN A 64 30.08 5.62 -1.70
CA GLN A 64 30.45 7.05 -1.57
C GLN A 64 29.27 8.02 -1.63
N LEU A 65 28.15 7.64 -2.27
CA LEU A 65 26.93 8.44 -2.35
C LEU A 65 26.10 8.37 -1.07
N ILE A 66 26.26 7.32 -0.23
CA ILE A 66 25.52 7.27 1.04
C ILE A 66 25.87 8.45 1.93
N ARG A 67 27.10 8.97 1.82
CA ARG A 67 27.58 10.18 2.51
C ARG A 67 26.76 11.44 2.23
N ILE A 68 26.01 11.45 1.12
CA ILE A 68 25.09 12.54 0.78
C ILE A 68 23.82 12.48 1.66
N VAL A 69 23.40 11.26 2.04
CA VAL A 69 22.13 10.99 2.73
C VAL A 69 22.34 10.66 4.21
N SER A 70 23.49 10.10 4.58
CA SER A 70 23.85 9.69 5.93
C SER A 70 25.36 9.82 6.16
N ASN A 71 25.74 10.35 7.33
CA ASN A 71 27.15 10.42 7.76
C ASN A 71 27.64 9.11 8.41
N VAL A 72 26.78 8.09 8.51
CA VAL A 72 27.18 6.80 9.05
C VAL A 72 28.12 6.15 8.03
N GLU A 73 29.39 5.95 8.41
CA GLU A 73 30.28 5.00 7.73
C GLU A 73 29.75 3.59 8.01
N SER A 74 28.63 3.26 7.39
CA SER A 74 28.06 1.92 7.47
C SER A 74 28.80 1.05 6.47
N ASP A 75 29.35 -0.06 6.95
CA ASP A 75 29.69 -1.21 6.14
C ASP A 75 28.40 -1.73 5.46
N LEU A 76 27.97 -1.06 4.39
CA LEU A 76 26.85 -1.48 3.58
C LEU A 76 27.27 -2.75 2.87
N THR A 77 26.78 -3.88 3.38
CA THR A 77 27.01 -5.18 2.77
C THR A 77 25.87 -5.53 1.81
N GLU A 78 26.11 -6.50 0.93
CA GLU A 78 25.08 -7.09 0.07
C GLU A 78 23.90 -7.66 0.91
N GLU A 79 24.16 -8.15 2.13
CA GLU A 79 23.09 -8.62 3.03
C GLU A 79 22.19 -7.46 3.50
N VAL A 80 22.76 -6.28 3.78
CA VAL A 80 22.00 -5.08 4.17
C VAL A 80 21.18 -4.55 3.00
N GLU A 81 21.76 -4.52 1.79
CA GLU A 81 21.05 -4.15 0.56
C GLU A 81 19.84 -5.06 0.32
N PHE A 82 20.05 -6.38 0.38
CA PHE A 82 18.97 -7.36 0.23
C PHE A 82 17.89 -7.21 1.30
N THR A 83 18.29 -6.99 2.56
CA THR A 83 17.38 -6.76 3.68
C THR A 83 16.53 -5.52 3.46
N TYR A 84 17.15 -4.42 3.03
CA TYR A 84 16.43 -3.19 2.70
C TYR A 84 15.39 -3.43 1.60
N HIS A 85 15.79 -4.06 0.49
CA HIS A 85 14.87 -4.36 -0.60
C HIS A 85 13.69 -5.25 -0.19
N LEU A 86 13.97 -6.25 0.64
CA LEU A 86 12.94 -7.14 1.18
C LEU A 86 11.93 -6.37 2.06
N LEU A 87 12.42 -5.56 3.01
CA LEU A 87 11.57 -4.75 3.88
C LEU A 87 10.78 -3.69 3.10
N HIS A 88 11.41 -3.04 2.12
CA HIS A 88 10.76 -2.08 1.23
C HIS A 88 9.59 -2.72 0.45
N THR A 89 9.77 -3.96 -0.03
CA THR A 89 8.70 -4.70 -0.69
C THR A 89 7.52 -4.95 0.26
N PHE A 90 7.80 -5.29 1.52
CA PHE A 90 6.75 -5.46 2.54
C PHE A 90 6.08 -4.14 2.94
N ALA A 91 6.83 -3.05 3.03
CA ALA A 91 6.30 -1.71 3.29
C ALA A 91 5.34 -1.28 2.17
N HIS A 92 5.74 -1.48 0.91
CA HIS A 92 4.87 -1.25 -0.24
C HIS A 92 3.57 -2.05 -0.14
N ALA A 93 3.66 -3.36 0.11
CA ALA A 93 2.47 -4.21 0.28
C ALA A 93 1.58 -3.77 1.45
N TYR A 94 2.18 -3.31 2.55
CA TYR A 94 1.47 -2.74 3.70
C TYR A 94 0.69 -1.47 3.32
N HIS A 95 1.32 -0.52 2.62
CA HIS A 95 0.64 0.70 2.17
C HIS A 95 -0.45 0.43 1.14
N MET A 96 -0.21 -0.48 0.19
CA MET A 96 -1.23 -0.89 -0.77
C MET A 96 -2.42 -1.55 -0.08
N ARG A 97 -2.19 -2.25 1.04
CA ARG A 97 -3.28 -2.76 1.88
C ARG A 97 -4.06 -1.64 2.58
N GLN A 98 -3.39 -0.64 3.16
CA GLN A 98 -4.08 0.51 3.77
C GLN A 98 -4.99 1.24 2.78
N ARG A 99 -4.61 1.23 1.50
CA ARG A 99 -5.35 1.82 0.37
C ARG A 99 -6.44 0.91 -0.20
N LYS A 100 -6.62 -0.29 0.36
CA LYS A 100 -7.60 -1.30 -0.07
C LYS A 100 -7.35 -1.82 -1.49
N VAL A 101 -6.10 -1.77 -1.97
CA VAL A 101 -5.68 -2.32 -3.27
C VAL A 101 -5.37 -3.81 -3.13
N VAL A 102 -4.68 -4.20 -2.05
CA VAL A 102 -4.31 -5.61 -1.77
C VAL A 102 -5.47 -6.36 -1.11
N SER A 103 -5.83 -7.51 -1.69
CA SER A 103 -6.89 -8.39 -1.19
C SER A 103 -6.52 -9.09 0.13
N ASP A 104 -7.51 -9.65 0.81
CA ASP A 104 -7.28 -10.38 2.08
C ASP A 104 -6.40 -11.63 1.88
N ASN A 105 -6.55 -12.32 0.75
CA ASN A 105 -5.77 -13.51 0.43
C ASN A 105 -4.29 -13.17 0.20
N GLU A 106 -4.02 -12.15 -0.62
CA GLU A 106 -2.66 -11.64 -0.85
C GLU A 106 -2.03 -11.15 0.45
N ARG A 107 -2.82 -10.44 1.27
CA ARG A 107 -2.39 -10.00 2.60
C ARG A 107 -1.92 -11.17 3.46
N THR A 108 -2.71 -12.21 3.52
CA THR A 108 -2.38 -13.41 4.30
C THR A 108 -1.10 -14.07 3.82
N GLY A 109 -0.90 -14.13 2.50
CA GLY A 109 0.30 -14.69 1.88
C GLY A 109 1.58 -13.96 2.29
N TRP A 110 1.62 -12.63 2.10
CA TRP A 110 2.83 -11.87 2.42
C TRP A 110 3.05 -11.74 3.93
N LEU A 111 2.00 -11.63 4.75
CA LEU A 111 2.14 -11.64 6.21
C LEU A 111 2.77 -12.94 6.72
N ARG A 112 2.37 -14.07 6.14
CA ARG A 112 2.97 -15.36 6.47
C ARG A 112 4.46 -15.37 6.11
N MET A 113 4.81 -14.89 4.92
CA MET A 113 6.22 -14.81 4.49
C MET A 113 7.05 -13.90 5.40
N LEU A 114 6.56 -12.68 5.67
CA LEU A 114 7.21 -11.71 6.54
C LEU A 114 7.47 -12.30 7.94
N ARG A 115 6.45 -12.92 8.54
CA ARG A 115 6.59 -13.58 9.84
C ARG A 115 7.63 -14.69 9.79
N SER A 116 7.63 -15.53 8.75
CA SER A 116 8.66 -16.57 8.59
C SER A 116 10.07 -15.99 8.46
N CYS A 117 10.26 -14.86 7.74
CA CYS A 117 11.54 -14.17 7.66
C CYS A 117 12.02 -13.65 9.03
N PHE A 118 11.11 -13.16 9.87
CA PHE A 118 11.41 -12.72 11.24
C PHE A 118 11.58 -13.86 12.25
N GLU A 119 10.84 -14.96 12.10
CA GLU A 119 10.90 -16.13 13.00
C GLU A 119 12.12 -17.02 12.72
N GLN A 120 12.48 -17.21 11.45
CA GLN A 120 13.44 -18.23 11.01
C GLN A 120 14.66 -17.65 10.28
N GLY A 121 14.55 -16.43 9.75
CA GLY A 121 15.63 -15.75 9.03
C GLY A 121 16.38 -14.76 9.91
N LYS A 122 17.36 -14.08 9.31
CA LYS A 122 18.13 -13.01 9.96
C LYS A 122 17.43 -11.65 9.95
N LEU A 123 16.21 -11.55 9.40
CA LEU A 123 15.54 -10.26 9.19
C LEU A 123 15.32 -9.51 10.51
N ARG A 124 15.08 -10.25 11.60
CA ARG A 124 14.95 -9.68 12.93
C ARG A 124 16.26 -9.11 13.45
N GLU A 125 17.37 -9.81 13.27
CA GLU A 125 18.69 -9.35 13.69
C GLU A 125 19.04 -8.02 13.01
N TYR A 126 18.77 -7.92 11.70
CA TYR A 126 18.97 -6.68 10.97
C TYR A 126 18.02 -5.57 11.41
N TRP A 127 16.73 -5.86 11.62
CA TRP A 127 15.74 -4.88 12.10
C TRP A 127 16.08 -4.31 13.48
N GLU A 128 16.63 -5.12 14.38
CA GLU A 128 17.01 -4.72 15.73
C GLU A 128 18.48 -4.27 15.84
N SER A 129 19.21 -4.16 14.73
CA SER A 129 20.64 -3.82 14.71
C SER A 129 20.94 -2.33 14.83
N ASP A 130 22.21 -2.00 15.09
CA ASP A 130 22.73 -0.62 15.15
C ASP A 130 22.67 0.12 13.79
N LEU A 131 22.25 -0.54 12.71
CA LEU A 131 22.01 0.10 11.42
C LEU A 131 20.77 1.01 11.42
N GLU A 132 19.94 0.92 12.47
CA GLU A 132 18.71 1.71 12.64
C GLU A 132 17.79 1.63 11.40
N LEU A 133 17.71 0.44 10.78
CA LEU A 133 16.94 0.19 9.55
C LEU A 133 15.47 0.59 9.72
N GLU A 134 14.93 0.50 10.93
CA GLU A 134 13.58 0.94 11.25
C GLU A 134 13.34 2.41 10.94
N LYS A 135 14.38 3.26 11.01
CA LYS A 135 14.28 4.70 10.71
C LYS A 135 14.25 5.01 9.22
N TRP A 136 14.51 4.01 8.37
CA TRP A 136 14.49 4.17 6.92
C TRP A 136 13.08 3.99 6.35
N PHE A 137 12.15 3.53 7.18
CA PHE A 137 10.74 3.35 6.83
C PHE A 137 9.86 4.37 7.56
N ASP A 138 8.63 4.52 7.10
CA ASP A 138 7.69 5.44 7.74
C ASP A 138 7.24 4.91 9.13
N PRO A 139 6.81 5.80 10.04
CA PRO A 139 6.41 5.40 11.38
C PRO A 139 5.28 4.37 11.45
N ALA A 140 4.35 4.36 10.47
CA ALA A 140 3.23 3.42 10.50
C ALA A 140 3.68 2.00 10.15
N PHE A 141 4.59 1.85 9.18
CA PHE A 141 5.19 0.56 8.89
C PHE A 141 6.08 0.07 10.05
N GLN A 142 6.87 0.97 10.64
CA GLN A 142 7.66 0.65 11.83
C GLN A 142 6.80 0.14 12.98
N GLU A 143 5.71 0.85 13.30
CA GLU A 143 4.76 0.45 14.35
C GLU A 143 4.13 -0.91 14.05
N PHE A 144 3.76 -1.16 12.79
CA PHE A 144 3.23 -2.44 12.34
C PHE A 144 4.23 -3.59 12.55
N ILE A 145 5.49 -3.43 12.16
CA ILE A 145 6.52 -4.46 12.39
C ILE A 145 6.67 -4.73 13.89
N ASN A 146 6.85 -3.69 14.69
CA ASN A 146 7.11 -3.83 16.12
C ASN A 146 5.93 -4.48 16.85
N ASN A 147 4.71 -4.05 16.56
CA ASN A 147 3.53 -4.48 17.30
C ASN A 147 2.90 -5.77 16.76
N GLU A 148 2.92 -6.02 15.45
CA GLU A 148 2.20 -7.15 14.85
C GLU A 148 3.10 -8.28 14.35
N ILE A 149 4.39 -8.01 14.15
CA ILE A 149 5.37 -9.00 13.70
C ILE A 149 6.26 -9.40 14.87
N VAL A 150 7.11 -8.50 15.37
CA VAL A 150 8.10 -8.80 16.43
C VAL A 150 7.41 -9.23 17.73
N SER A 151 6.38 -8.52 18.17
CA SER A 151 5.67 -8.87 19.42
C SER A 151 4.96 -10.23 19.37
N VAL A 152 4.55 -10.67 18.16
CA VAL A 152 3.86 -11.95 17.96
C VAL A 152 4.87 -13.10 17.90
N VAL A 153 6.02 -12.86 17.26
CA VAL A 153 7.11 -13.83 17.17
C VAL A 153 7.73 -14.12 18.55
N THR A 154 7.91 -13.08 19.38
CA THR A 154 8.49 -13.21 20.73
C THR A 154 7.60 -13.90 21.76
N LYS A 155 6.29 -14.04 21.50
CA LYS A 155 5.33 -14.68 22.42
C LYS A 155 5.14 -16.19 22.19
N LYS A 156 5.80 -16.78 21.19
CA LYS A 156 5.86 -18.23 20.98
C LYS A 156 7.13 -18.80 21.61
#